data_AF-A0A180F363-F1
#
_entry.id   AF-A0A180F363-F1
#
_cell.length_a   1.000
_cell.length_b   1.000
_cell.length_c   1.000
_cell.angle_alpha   90.00
_cell.angle_beta   90.00
_cell.angle_gamma   90.00
#
_symmetry.space_group_name_H-M   'P 1'
#
loop_
_entity.id
_entity.type
_entity.pdbx_description
1 polymer ?
#
loop_
_entity_poly.entity_id
_entity_poly.type
_entity_poly.pdbx_seq_one_letter_code
_entity_poly.pdbx_strand_id
1 'polypeptide(L)' 'MIVVTKGFMDFTDARKFCYHAGVAPFSYSSGSSIRSRNRVLQRADKSTKALLHMAALVVATRCRREVYEYYERKE' A
#
# COMPACT_ATOMS: atom_id res chain seq x y z
N MET A 1 -7.98 9.95 2.93
CA MET A 1 -6.81 9.67 3.80
C MET A 1 -6.91 10.35 5.16
N ILE A 2 -7.20 11.66 5.23
CA ILE A 2 -7.25 12.43 6.49
C ILE A 2 -8.15 11.78 7.56
N VAL A 3 -9.35 11.35 7.21
CA VAL A 3 -10.27 10.70 8.17
C VAL A 3 -9.72 9.35 8.66
N VAL A 4 -9.18 8.54 7.75
CA VAL A 4 -8.62 7.20 8.06
C VAL A 4 -7.40 7.29 8.97
N THR A 5 -6.59 8.35 8.84
CA THR A 5 -5.38 8.55 9.64
C THR A 5 -5.58 9.48 10.84
N LYS A 6 -6.82 9.94 11.09
CA LYS A 6 -7.15 11.03 12.02
C LYS A 6 -6.18 12.22 11.91
N GLY A 7 -6.06 12.78 10.71
CA GLY A 7 -5.13 13.88 10.47
C GLY A 7 -3.67 13.48 10.60
N PHE A 8 -3.31 12.26 10.19
CA PHE A 8 -1.94 11.70 10.27
C PHE A 8 -1.42 11.50 11.70
N MET A 9 -2.29 11.51 12.71
CA MET A 9 -1.91 11.25 14.10
C MET A 9 -1.85 9.76 14.43
N ASP A 10 -2.67 8.93 13.79
CA ASP A 10 -2.79 7.50 14.11
C ASP A 10 -1.57 6.67 13.67
N PHE A 11 -0.79 7.15 12.70
CA PHE A 11 0.35 6.42 12.12
C PHE A 11 1.62 7.25 12.20
N THR A 12 2.59 6.79 12.99
CA THR A 12 3.91 7.43 13.11
C THR A 12 4.83 7.15 11.92
N ASP A 13 4.54 6.10 11.16
CA ASP A 13 5.37 5.60 10.06
C ASP A 13 4.47 5.28 8.86
N ALA A 14 4.86 5.78 7.69
CA ALA A 14 4.20 5.50 6.42
C ALA A 14 4.08 4.00 6.14
N ARG A 15 5.07 3.17 6.53
CA ARG A 15 5.01 1.72 6.34
C ARG A 15 3.89 1.08 7.17
N LYS A 16 3.64 1.56 8.40
CA LYS A 16 2.53 1.07 9.24
C LYS A 16 1.17 1.39 8.61
N PHE A 17 1.04 2.58 8.03
CA PHE A 17 -0.16 2.94 7.27
C PHE A 17 -0.32 2.07 6.02
N CYS A 18 0.77 1.82 5.28
CA CYS A 18 0.75 0.94 4.10
C CYS A 18 0.39 -0.51 4.44
N TYR A 19 0.76 -1.01 5.63
CA TYR A 19 0.31 -2.29 6.15
C TYR A 19 -1.21 -2.29 6.37
N HIS A 20 -1.72 -1.26 7.06
CA HIS A 20 -3.14 -1.11 7.35
C HIS A 20 -3.97 -1.04 6.06
N ALA A 21 -3.51 -0.29 5.07
CA ALA A 21 -4.12 -0.19 3.74
C ALA A 21 -3.88 -1.43 2.86
N GLY A 22 -3.05 -2.39 3.28
CA GLY A 22 -2.78 -3.60 2.51
C GLY A 22 -2.04 -3.36 1.18
N VAL A 23 -1.22 -2.33 1.15
CA VAL A 23 -0.32 -1.98 0.03
C VAL A 23 1.04 -2.63 0.23
N ALA A 24 1.54 -2.68 1.48
CA ALA A 24 2.81 -3.31 1.82
C ALA A 24 2.58 -4.75 2.33
N PRO A 25 3.31 -5.75 1.82
CA PRO A 25 3.29 -7.09 2.38
C PRO A 25 4.03 -7.14 3.72
N PHE A 26 3.69 -8.10 4.56
CA PHE A 26 4.31 -8.28 5.88
C PHE A 26 4.84 -9.69 6.08
N SER A 27 5.91 -9.77 6.86
CA SER A 27 6.49 -11.04 7.31
C SER A 27 5.66 -11.61 8.46
N TYR A 28 5.28 -12.88 8.36
CA TYR A 28 4.68 -13.60 9.48
C TYR A 28 5.75 -13.87 10.55
N SER A 29 5.64 -13.21 11.70
CA SER A 29 6.51 -13.43 12.86
C SER A 29 5.83 -14.21 13.99
N SER A 30 4.52 -14.41 13.93
CA SER A 30 3.76 -15.16 14.94
C SER A 30 3.62 -16.64 14.54
N GLY A 31 4.35 -17.52 15.24
CA GLY A 31 4.34 -18.98 15.03
C GLY A 31 5.60 -19.51 14.31
N SER A 32 5.75 -20.84 14.27
CA SER A 32 6.93 -21.56 13.74
C SER A 32 7.23 -21.35 12.24
N SER A 33 6.46 -20.49 11.55
CA SER A 33 6.56 -20.24 10.11
C SER A 33 7.21 -18.88 9.78
N ILE A 34 8.40 -18.65 10.32
CA ILE A 34 9.25 -17.49 9.96
C ILE A 34 9.71 -17.56 8.48
N ARG A 35 9.63 -18.76 7.86
CA ARG A 35 9.97 -19.02 6.44
C ARG A 35 8.82 -18.78 5.45
N SER A 36 7.64 -18.33 5.90
CA SER A 36 6.51 -18.07 4.99
C SER A 36 6.76 -16.84 4.10
N ARG A 37 6.28 -16.88 2.86
CA ARG A 37 6.32 -15.70 1.97
C ARG A 37 5.54 -14.54 2.59
N ASN A 38 6.07 -13.33 2.42
CA ASN A 38 5.37 -12.12 2.85
C ASN A 38 4.03 -12.00 2.14
N ARG A 39 2.96 -11.72 2.89
CA ARG A 39 1.60 -11.58 2.34
C ARG A 39 0.97 -10.28 2.82
N VAL A 40 -0.08 -9.85 2.12
CA VAL A 40 -0.96 -8.76 2.59
C VAL A 40 -2.03 -9.35 3.49
N LEU A 41 -2.47 -8.60 4.50
CA LEU A 41 -3.46 -9.07 5.46
C LEU A 41 -4.85 -9.06 4.81
N GLN A 42 -5.64 -10.12 4.99
CA GLN A 42 -7.01 -10.17 4.44
C GLN A 42 -7.93 -9.09 5.03
N ARG A 43 -7.66 -8.70 6.29
CA ARG A 43 -8.38 -7.64 7.01
C ARG A 43 -7.86 -6.23 6.70
N ALA A 44 -6.93 -6.07 5.76
CA ALA A 44 -6.48 -4.73 5.37
C ALA A 44 -7.65 -3.90 4.84
N ASP A 45 -7.57 -2.57 4.99
CA ASP A 45 -8.56 -1.64 4.48
C ASP A 45 -8.50 -1.58 2.94
N LYS A 46 -9.36 -2.40 2.32
CA LYS A 46 -9.47 -2.52 0.86
C LYS A 46 -9.99 -1.24 0.20
N SER A 47 -10.73 -0.40 0.92
CA SER A 47 -11.24 0.87 0.38
C SER A 47 -10.11 1.87 0.17
N THR A 48 -9.27 2.05 1.19
CA THR A 48 -8.06 2.87 1.12
C THR A 48 -7.09 2.31 0.08
N LYS A 49 -6.96 0.98 -0.02
CA LYS A 49 -6.16 0.33 -1.07
C LYS A 49 -6.61 0.73 -2.48
N ALA A 50 -7.91 0.65 -2.76
CA ALA A 50 -8.46 0.98 -4.05
C ALA A 50 -8.24 2.46 -4.41
N LEU A 51 -8.46 3.36 -3.45
CA LEU A 51 -8.22 4.80 -3.65
C LEU A 51 -6.76 5.11 -3.97
N LEU A 52 -5.81 4.51 -3.22
CA LEU A 52 -4.39 4.68 -3.47
C LEU A 52 -3.97 4.13 -4.83
N HIS A 53 -4.53 2.98 -5.22
CA HIS A 53 -4.29 2.40 -6.54
C HIS A 53 -4.76 3.33 -7.66
N MET A 54 -6.00 3.83 -7.58
CA MET A 54 -6.55 4.75 -8.58
C MET A 54 -5.74 6.05 -8.66
N ALA A 55 -5.36 6.62 -7.51
CA ALA A 55 -4.52 7.80 -7.48
C ALA A 55 -3.15 7.54 -8.16
N ALA A 56 -2.54 6.39 -7.90
CA ALA A 56 -1.28 6.01 -8.53
C ALA A 56 -1.41 5.88 -10.06
N LEU A 57 -2.50 5.27 -10.57
CA LEU A 57 -2.77 5.19 -12.01
C LEU A 57 -2.95 6.56 -12.65
N VAL A 58 -3.71 7.45 -12.01
CA VAL A 58 -3.93 8.81 -12.52
C VAL A 58 -2.62 9.60 -12.55
N VAL A 59 -1.80 9.49 -11.51
CA VAL A 59 -0.49 10.15 -11.47
C VAL A 59 0.45 9.56 -12.52
N ALA A 60 0.51 8.23 -12.65
CA ALA A 60 1.36 7.58 -13.64
C ALA A 60 1.01 8.05 -15.05
N THR A 61 -0.27 8.06 -15.42
CA THR A 61 -0.74 8.43 -16.77
C THR A 61 -0.63 9.92 -17.08
N ARG A 62 -0.78 10.80 -16.09
CA ARG A 62 -0.77 12.28 -16.31
C ARG A 62 0.61 12.91 -16.15
N CYS A 63 1.44 12.39 -15.25
CA CYS A 63 2.78 12.89 -15.02
C CYS A 63 3.77 12.05 -15.82
N ARG A 64 3.99 12.42 -17.10
CA ARG A 64 4.96 11.80 -18.01
C ARG A 64 6.40 11.94 -17.50
N ARG A 65 6.79 11.06 -16.59
CA ARG A 65 8.13 10.94 -15.97
C ARG A 65 8.41 9.45 -15.69
N GLU A 66 9.40 9.16 -14.87
CA GLU A 66 9.83 7.80 -14.48
C GLU A 66 8.69 6.85 -14.05
N VAL A 67 7.64 7.38 -13.42
CA VAL A 67 6.48 6.59 -12.98
C VAL A 67 5.63 6.10 -14.15
N TYR A 68 5.54 6.88 -15.23
CA TYR A 68 4.83 6.50 -16.46
C TYR A 68 5.57 5.37 -17.19
N GLU A 69 6.89 5.45 -17.30
CA GLU A 69 7.71 4.38 -17.91
C GLU A 69 7.60 3.06 -17.15
N TYR A 70 7.59 3.13 -15.81
CA TYR A 70 7.36 1.94 -14.99
C TYR A 70 5.95 1.38 -15.20
N TYR A 71 4.94 2.25 -15.32
CA TYR A 71 3.57 1.86 -15.58
C TYR A 71 3.45 1.11 -16.91
N GLU A 72 3.99 1.64 -18.01
CA GLU A 72 3.97 0.97 -19.32
C GLU A 72 4.72 -0.37 -19.35
N ARG A 73 5.81 -0.52 -18.59
CA ARG A 73 6.53 -1.82 -18.51
C ARG A 73 5.78 -2.90 -17.73
N LYS A 74 4.90 -2.49 -16.82
CA LYS A 74 4.22 -3.39 -15.89
C LYS A 74 2.90 -3.90 -16.46
N GLU A 75 2.23 -3.08 -17.27
CA GLU A 75 1.13 -3.51 -18.15
C GLU A 75 1.64 -4.54 -19.17
#